data_AF-A0A354HVS6-F1
#
_entry.id   AF-A0A354HVS6-F1
#
_cell.length_a   1.000
_cell.length_b   1.000
_cell.length_c   1.000
_cell.angle_alpha   90.00
_cell.angle_beta   90.00
_cell.angle_gamma   90.00
#
_symmetry.space_group_name_H-M   'P 1'
#
loop_
_entity.id
_entity.type
_entity.pdbx_description
1 polymer ?
#
loop_
_entity_poly.entity_id
_entity_poly.type
_entity_poly.pdbx_seq_one_letter_code
_entity_poly.pdbx_strand_id
1 'polypeptide(L)'
;MPEPKVKKSLNKRQIQALGGGIVVVLVLVLLVFSYPWLQLKLAEQLIEAGKYAQAEPILSSLMASKPQWTEAGYKLVACQLSQGKGREAAQTVLSLTDTQEIDDLELAIVFMDVAKHLLNTGAGEAALELAKRVGAQ
;
A
#
# COMPACT_ATOMS: atom_id res chain seq x y z
N MET A 1 -52.61 17.95 -38.31
CA MET A 1 -51.48 17.33 -39.03
C MET A 1 -50.41 17.00 -37.99
N PRO A 2 -49.89 15.76 -37.92
CA PRO A 2 -49.12 15.28 -36.77
C PRO A 2 -47.64 15.68 -36.82
N GLU A 3 -47.09 15.96 -35.64
CA GLU A 3 -45.69 16.30 -35.36
C GLU A 3 -44.72 15.13 -35.62
N PRO A 4 -43.48 15.39 -36.12
CA PRO A 4 -42.48 14.35 -36.27
C PRO A 4 -41.76 14.09 -34.94
N LYS A 5 -41.99 12.91 -34.36
CA LYS A 5 -41.26 12.37 -33.19
C LYS A 5 -39.80 12.09 -33.58
N VAL A 6 -38.88 12.90 -33.08
CA VAL A 6 -37.42 12.65 -33.16
C VAL A 6 -37.06 11.46 -32.27
N LYS A 7 -37.13 10.24 -32.82
CA LYS A 7 -36.51 9.06 -32.20
C LYS A 7 -35.01 9.12 -32.45
N LYS A 8 -34.28 9.64 -31.47
CA LYS A 8 -32.81 9.66 -31.41
C LYS A 8 -32.30 8.21 -31.32
N SER A 9 -32.09 7.57 -32.46
CA SER A 9 -31.50 6.25 -32.56
C SER A 9 -30.03 6.33 -32.18
N LEU A 10 -29.73 6.09 -30.90
CA LEU A 10 -28.36 5.85 -30.45
C LEU A 10 -27.84 4.63 -31.21
N ASN A 11 -26.86 4.91 -32.08
CA ASN A 11 -26.38 4.01 -33.11
C ASN A 11 -25.63 2.85 -32.44
N LYS A 12 -25.96 1.59 -32.75
CA LYS A 12 -25.38 0.37 -32.14
C LYS A 12 -23.85 0.38 -32.04
N ARG A 13 -23.18 1.08 -32.96
CA ARG A 13 -21.72 1.28 -32.99
C ARG A 13 -21.17 2.09 -31.80
N GLN A 14 -21.91 3.09 -31.30
CA GLN A 14 -21.50 3.87 -30.13
C GLN A 14 -21.60 3.04 -28.84
N ILE A 15 -22.60 2.16 -28.73
CA ILE A 15 -22.77 1.26 -27.58
C ILE A 15 -21.67 0.19 -27.57
N GLN A 16 -21.27 -0.33 -28.74
CA GLN A 16 -20.13 -1.26 -28.84
C GLN A 16 -18.78 -0.60 -28.53
N ALA A 17 -18.58 0.65 -28.95
CA ALA A 17 -17.37 1.41 -28.61
C ALA A 17 -17.31 1.74 -27.10
N LEU A 18 -18.45 2.12 -26.49
CA LEU A 18 -18.54 2.32 -25.04
C LEU A 18 -18.29 1.01 -24.29
N GLY A 19 -18.91 -0.09 -24.73
CA GLY A 19 -18.73 -1.41 -24.13
C GLY A 19 -17.29 -1.90 -24.21
N GLY A 20 -16.63 -1.73 -25.37
CA GLY A 20 -15.22 -2.04 -25.54
C GLY A 20 -14.32 -1.19 -24.64
N GLY A 21 -14.59 0.12 -24.52
CA GLY A 21 -13.86 1.00 -23.61
C GLY A 21 -14.01 0.58 -22.14
N ILE A 22 -15.22 0.25 -21.71
CA ILE A 22 -15.51 -0.23 -20.35
C ILE A 22 -14.78 -1.56 -20.08
N VAL A 23 -14.77 -2.49 -21.04
CA VAL A 23 -14.05 -3.77 -20.92
C VAL A 23 -12.56 -3.54 -20.79
N VAL A 24 -11.95 -2.63 -21.57
CA VAL A 24 -10.53 -2.32 -21.46
C VAL A 24 -10.18 -1.73 -20.09
N VAL A 25 -11.00 -0.81 -19.57
CA VAL A 25 -10.81 -0.23 -18.23
C VAL A 25 -10.95 -1.32 -17.16
N LEU A 26 -11.94 -2.20 -17.25
CA LEU A 26 -12.12 -3.32 -16.32
C LEU A 26 -10.95 -4.30 -16.36
N VAL A 27 -10.42 -4.61 -17.55
CA VAL A 27 -9.26 -5.48 -17.71
C VAL A 27 -8.02 -4.83 -17.09
N LEU A 28 -7.82 -3.52 -17.28
CA LEU A 28 -6.70 -2.81 -16.65
C LEU A 28 -6.82 -2.78 -15.12
N VAL A 29 -8.03 -2.56 -14.58
CA VAL A 29 -8.27 -2.61 -13.13
C VAL A 29 -8.04 -4.02 -12.58
N LEU A 30 -8.50 -5.06 -13.29
CA LEU A 30 -8.24 -6.46 -12.95
C LEU A 30 -6.75 -6.79 -13.00
N LEU A 31 -6.01 -6.30 -14.00
CA LEU A 31 -4.56 -6.43 -14.05
C LEU A 31 -3.91 -5.74 -12.84
N VAL A 32 -4.26 -4.49 -12.53
CA VAL A 32 -3.70 -3.80 -11.35
C VAL A 32 -3.97 -4.56 -10.05
N PHE A 33 -5.19 -5.10 -9.88
CA PHE A 33 -5.51 -5.93 -8.72
C PHE A 33 -4.84 -7.30 -8.73
N SER A 34 -4.59 -7.87 -9.91
CA SER A 34 -4.01 -9.20 -10.08
C SER A 34 -2.47 -9.18 -10.06
N TYR A 35 -1.84 -8.04 -10.30
CA TYR A 35 -0.39 -7.86 -10.32
C TYR A 35 0.08 -7.00 -9.14
N PRO A 36 0.37 -7.60 -7.98
CA PRO A 36 0.82 -6.88 -6.79
C PRO A 36 2.13 -6.10 -6.98
N TRP A 37 2.97 -6.48 -7.95
CA TRP A 37 4.13 -5.67 -8.38
C TRP A 37 3.72 -4.27 -8.88
N LEU A 38 2.60 -4.16 -9.59
CA LEU A 38 2.12 -2.89 -10.14
C LEU A 38 1.59 -1.98 -9.03
N GLN A 39 0.92 -2.55 -8.04
CA GLN A 39 0.49 -1.82 -6.84
C GLN A 39 1.70 -1.32 -6.04
N LEU A 40 2.77 -2.12 -5.94
CA LEU A 40 4.00 -1.71 -5.29
C LEU A 40 4.67 -0.54 -6.02
N LYS A 41 4.78 -0.61 -7.35
CA LYS A 41 5.30 0.49 -8.19
C LYS A 41 4.47 1.76 -8.08
N LEU A 42 3.14 1.63 -8.02
CA LEU A 42 2.26 2.77 -7.78
C LEU A 42 2.50 3.40 -6.41
N ALA A 43 2.62 2.58 -5.36
CA ALA A 43 2.93 3.06 -4.02
C ALA A 43 4.29 3.76 -3.94
N GLU A 44 5.31 3.24 -4.63
CA GLU A 44 6.62 3.90 -4.76
C GLU A 44 6.50 5.29 -5.39
N GLN A 45 5.78 5.42 -6.50
CA GLN A 45 5.56 6.73 -7.12
C GLN A 45 4.83 7.70 -6.19
N LEU A 46 3.89 7.21 -5.38
CA LEU A 46 3.21 8.03 -4.39
C LEU A 46 4.16 8.45 -3.25
N ILE A 47 5.05 7.58 -2.81
CA ILE A 47 6.10 7.88 -1.83
C ILE A 47 7.06 8.95 -2.36
N GLU A 48 7.54 8.79 -3.59
CA GLU A 48 8.41 9.77 -4.26
C GLU A 48 7.72 11.12 -4.44
N ALA A 49 6.41 11.12 -4.68
CA ALA A 49 5.59 12.31 -4.73
C ALA A 49 5.24 12.90 -3.33
N GLY A 50 5.73 12.32 -2.23
CA GLY A 50 5.44 12.73 -0.86
C GLY A 50 4.02 12.44 -0.39
N LYS A 51 3.24 11.67 -1.15
CA LYS A 51 1.83 11.32 -0.89
C LYS A 51 1.71 10.07 -0.02
N TYR A 52 2.36 10.08 1.14
CA TYR A 52 2.43 8.93 2.06
C TYR A 52 1.04 8.43 2.49
N ALA A 53 0.09 9.33 2.73
CA ALA A 53 -1.27 8.97 3.13
C ALA A 53 -2.04 8.18 2.05
N GLN A 54 -1.69 8.34 0.77
CA GLN A 54 -2.28 7.58 -0.33
C GLN A 54 -1.54 6.26 -0.57
N ALA A 55 -0.24 6.21 -0.29
CA ALA A 55 0.58 5.01 -0.43
C ALA A 55 0.28 3.96 0.66
N GLU A 56 0.06 4.40 1.90
CA GLU A 56 -0.18 3.54 3.06
C GLU A 56 -1.29 2.49 2.87
N PRO A 57 -2.52 2.83 2.43
CA PRO A 57 -3.57 1.83 2.24
C PRO A 57 -3.24 0.81 1.14
N ILE A 58 -2.52 1.23 0.10
CA ILE A 58 -2.08 0.33 -0.99
C ILE A 58 -1.09 -0.69 -0.43
N LEU A 59 -0.07 -0.24 0.30
CA LEU A 59 0.95 -1.09 0.89
C LEU A 59 0.38 -2.01 1.98
N SER A 60 -0.54 -1.50 2.80
CA SER A 60 -1.24 -2.32 3.80
C SER A 60 -2.05 -3.44 3.14
N SER A 61 -2.76 -3.14 2.04
CA SER A 61 -3.50 -4.16 1.27
C SER A 61 -2.57 -5.20 0.61
N LEU A 62 -1.40 -4.76 0.16
CA LEU A 62 -0.37 -5.63 -0.40
C LEU A 62 0.18 -6.59 0.65
N MET A 63 0.51 -6.08 1.84
CA MET A 63 1.00 -6.89 2.94
C MET A 63 -0.05 -7.89 3.43
N ALA A 64 -1.34 -7.50 3.46
CA ALA A 64 -2.43 -8.40 3.83
C ALA A 64 -2.69 -9.51 2.78
N SER A 65 -2.56 -9.19 1.49
CA SER A 65 -2.77 -10.15 0.41
C SER A 65 -1.56 -11.06 0.18
N LYS A 66 -0.34 -10.55 0.39
CA LYS A 66 0.92 -11.30 0.27
C LYS A 66 1.87 -10.97 1.43
N PRO A 67 1.70 -11.65 2.59
CA PRO A 67 2.56 -11.44 3.76
C PRO A 67 4.05 -11.72 3.50
N GLN A 68 4.35 -12.60 2.55
CA GLN A 68 5.72 -12.92 2.13
C GLN A 68 6.46 -11.78 1.41
N TRP A 69 5.78 -10.69 1.05
CA TRP A 69 6.39 -9.58 0.32
C TRP A 69 6.83 -8.46 1.27
N THR A 70 8.00 -8.68 1.88
CA THR A 70 8.57 -7.84 2.93
C THR A 70 8.89 -6.43 2.46
N GLU A 71 9.26 -6.26 1.19
CA GLU A 71 9.46 -4.95 0.55
C GLU A 71 8.25 -4.01 0.68
N ALA A 72 7.02 -4.55 0.59
CA ALA A 72 5.81 -3.75 0.79
C ALA A 72 5.70 -3.27 2.25
N GLY A 73 6.09 -4.13 3.19
CA GLY A 73 6.16 -3.82 4.61
C GLY A 73 7.21 -2.74 4.94
N TYR A 74 8.42 -2.85 4.39
CA TYR A 74 9.47 -1.83 4.61
C TYR A 74 9.03 -0.45 4.10
N LYS A 75 8.44 -0.40 2.90
CA LYS A 75 7.88 0.85 2.36
C LYS A 75 6.71 1.36 3.19
N LEU A 76 5.88 0.47 3.75
CA LEU A 76 4.78 0.85 4.64
C LEU A 76 5.29 1.51 5.91
N VAL A 77 6.33 0.93 6.54
CA VAL A 77 6.97 1.51 7.72
C VAL A 77 7.53 2.90 7.41
N ALA A 78 8.24 3.06 6.29
CA ALA A 78 8.74 4.36 5.87
C ALA A 78 7.63 5.40 5.68
N CYS A 79 6.48 5.00 5.12
CA CYS A 79 5.29 5.86 4.99
C CYS A 79 4.72 6.27 6.35
N GLN A 80 4.63 5.34 7.29
CA GLN A 80 4.09 5.59 8.63
C GLN A 80 5.01 6.52 9.42
N LEU A 81 6.32 6.30 9.38
CA LEU A 81 7.31 7.18 10.02
C LEU A 81 7.28 8.60 9.44
N SER A 82 7.16 8.72 8.11
CA SER A 82 7.04 10.03 7.44
C SER A 82 5.76 10.78 7.84
N GLN A 83 4.74 10.06 8.32
CA GLN A 83 3.49 10.61 8.84
C GLN A 83 3.49 10.79 10.37
N GLY A 84 4.59 10.48 11.07
CA GLY A 84 4.67 10.53 12.53
C GLY A 84 3.94 9.39 13.25
N LYS A 85 3.52 8.36 12.53
CA LYS A 85 2.79 7.19 13.02
C LYS A 85 3.75 6.11 13.55
N GLY A 86 4.58 6.48 14.53
CA GLY A 86 5.63 5.60 15.05
C GLY A 86 5.12 4.31 15.70
N ARG A 87 3.92 4.32 16.29
CA ARG A 87 3.33 3.14 16.94
C ARG A 87 2.82 2.13 15.91
N GLU A 88 2.18 2.62 14.86
CA GLU A 88 1.73 1.83 13.73
C GLU A 88 2.93 1.21 13.00
N ALA A 89 3.99 2.01 12.81
CA ALA A 89 5.27 1.55 12.28
C ALA A 89 5.86 0.40 13.10
N ALA A 90 5.86 0.50 14.43
CA ALA A 90 6.32 -0.58 15.31
C ALA A 90 5.49 -1.86 15.14
N GLN A 91 4.17 -1.74 15.04
CA GLN A 91 3.30 -2.89 14.81
C GLN A 91 3.59 -3.56 13.45
N THR A 92 3.85 -2.76 12.41
CA THR A 92 4.23 -3.29 11.10
C THR A 92 5.57 -4.00 11.15
N VAL A 93 6.58 -3.46 11.84
CA VAL A 93 7.88 -4.16 12.04
C VAL A 93 7.69 -5.51 12.72
N LEU A 94 6.88 -5.57 13.79
CA LEU A 94 6.59 -6.84 14.47
C LEU A 94 5.93 -7.88 13.56
N SER A 95 5.05 -7.44 12.65
CA SER A 95 4.44 -8.37 11.69
C SER A 95 5.44 -8.91 10.66
N LEU A 96 6.52 -8.16 10.39
CA LEU A 96 7.58 -8.58 9.46
C LEU A 96 8.57 -9.54 10.13
N THR A 97 8.88 -9.36 11.41
CA THR A 97 9.73 -10.29 12.16
C THR A 97 9.07 -11.67 12.30
N ASP A 98 7.75 -11.74 12.44
CA ASP A 98 7.01 -13.01 12.47
C ASP A 98 7.11 -13.81 11.14
N THR A 99 7.47 -13.15 10.04
CA THR A 99 7.51 -13.75 8.69
C THR A 99 8.93 -14.01 8.18
N GLN A 100 9.97 -13.51 8.86
CA GLN A 100 11.33 -13.48 8.32
C GLN A 100 12.36 -13.78 9.40
N GLU A 101 13.49 -14.41 9.02
CA GLU A 101 14.63 -14.51 9.93
C GLU A 101 15.23 -13.12 10.15
N ILE A 102 15.56 -12.81 11.42
CA ILE A 102 16.07 -11.51 11.91
C ILE A 102 17.40 -11.09 11.27
N ASP A 103 18.06 -11.98 10.53
CA ASP A 103 19.30 -11.70 9.79
C ASP A 103 19.10 -10.84 8.53
N ASP A 104 17.88 -10.41 8.22
CA ASP A 104 17.64 -9.39 7.19
C ASP A 104 18.12 -8.01 7.66
N LEU A 105 19.23 -7.56 7.06
CA LEU A 105 19.80 -6.23 7.28
C LEU A 105 18.78 -5.10 7.06
N GLU A 106 17.87 -5.23 6.09
CA GLU A 106 16.84 -4.22 5.85
C GLU A 106 15.85 -4.15 7.02
N LEU A 107 15.44 -5.29 7.56
CA LEU A 107 14.55 -5.35 8.73
C LEU A 107 15.21 -4.71 9.95
N ALA A 108 16.51 -4.97 10.16
CA ALA A 108 17.28 -4.37 11.26
C ALA A 108 17.38 -2.84 11.13
N ILE A 109 17.60 -2.32 9.92
CA ILE A 109 17.61 -0.88 9.65
C ILE A 109 16.25 -0.26 9.96
N VAL A 110 15.18 -0.85 9.43
CA VAL A 110 13.81 -0.37 9.62
C VAL A 110 13.43 -0.39 11.11
N PHE A 111 13.76 -1.46 11.84
CA PHE A 111 13.58 -1.54 13.28
C PHE A 111 14.28 -0.39 14.02
N MET A 112 15.55 -0.12 13.69
CA MET A 112 16.32 0.95 14.33
C MET A 112 15.71 2.33 14.05
N ASP A 113 15.25 2.57 12.83
CA ASP A 113 14.58 3.82 12.46
C ASP A 113 13.27 4.04 13.23
N VAL A 114 12.47 2.98 13.40
CA VAL A 114 11.24 3.04 14.21
C VAL A 114 11.57 3.30 15.69
N ALA A 115 12.52 2.56 16.26
CA ALA A 115 12.91 2.73 17.66
C ALA A 115 13.42 4.15 17.93
N LYS A 116 14.25 4.69 17.04
CA LYS A 116 14.75 6.07 17.11
C LYS A 116 13.62 7.09 17.00
N HIS A 117 12.67 6.89 16.08
CA HIS A 117 11.51 7.76 15.94
C HIS A 117 10.65 7.76 17.22
N LEU A 118 10.39 6.59 17.80
CA LEU A 118 9.64 6.46 19.05
C LEU A 118 10.35 7.16 20.22
N LEU A 119 11.67 7.01 20.36
CA LEU A 119 12.44 7.71 21.40
C LEU A 119 12.37 9.24 21.22
N ASN A 120 12.57 9.73 19.99
CA ASN A 120 12.56 11.16 19.69
C ASN A 120 11.18 11.81 19.88
N THR A 121 10.10 11.03 19.77
CA THR A 121 8.73 11.49 19.98
C THR A 121 8.24 11.29 21.43
N GLY A 122 9.12 10.84 22.34
CA GLY A 122 8.80 10.61 23.75
C GLY A 122 8.04 9.30 24.01
N ALA A 123 7.87 8.44 23.00
CA ALA A 123 7.23 7.13 23.11
C ALA A 123 8.23 6.03 23.53
N GLY A 124 9.05 6.30 24.54
CA GLY A 124 10.13 5.40 24.99
C GLY A 124 9.64 4.02 25.47
N GLU A 125 8.47 3.94 26.08
CA GLU A 125 7.86 2.65 26.47
C GLU A 125 7.54 1.77 25.25
N ALA A 126 7.03 2.38 24.17
CA ALA A 126 6.76 1.66 22.93
C ALA A 126 8.05 1.20 22.24
N ALA A 127 9.11 2.00 22.29
CA ALA A 127 10.43 1.61 21.79
C ALA A 127 11.00 0.41 22.58
N LEU A 128 10.84 0.41 23.91
CA LEU A 128 11.26 -0.68 24.77
C LEU A 128 10.47 -1.97 24.50
N GLU A 129 9.16 -1.87 24.34
CA GLU A 129 8.30 -3.01 24.02
C GLU A 129 8.65 -3.60 22.64
N LEU A 130 8.88 -2.74 21.64
CA LEU A 130 9.33 -3.16 20.32
C LEU A 130 10.66 -3.94 20.42
N ALA A 131 11.65 -3.42 21.15
CA ALA A 131 12.93 -4.10 21.33
C ALA A 131 12.82 -5.44 22.05
N LYS A 132 11.96 -5.53 23.08
CA LYS A 132 11.72 -6.79 23.81
C LYS A 132 11.12 -7.86 22.92
N ARG A 133 10.15 -7.50 22.07
CA ARG A 133 9.48 -8.47 21.21
C ARG A 133 10.37 -8.95 20.07
N VAL A 134 11.14 -8.05 19.45
CA VAL A 134 12.08 -8.43 18.40
C VAL A 134 13.22 -9.28 18.95
N GLY A 135 13.76 -8.95 20.14
CA GLY A 135 14.84 -9.73 20.76
C GLY A 135 14.40 -11.04 21.44
N ALA A 136 13.10 -11.35 21.47
CA ALA A 136 12.57 -12.60 22.03
C ALA A 136 12.28 -13.68 20.97
N GLN A 137 12.44 -13.33 19.69
CA GLN A 137 12.34 -14.26 18.54
C GLN A 137 13.72 -14.82 18.19
#